data_AF-A0A4R4MU14-F1
#
_entry.id   AF-A0A4R4MU14-F1
#
_cell.length_a   1.000
_cell.length_b   1.000
_cell.length_c   1.000
_cell.angle_alpha   90.00
_cell.angle_beta   90.00
_cell.angle_gamma   90.00
#
_symmetry.space_group_name_H-M   'P 1'
#
loop_
_entity.id
_entity.type
_entity.pdbx_description
1 polymer ?
#
loop_
_entity_poly.entity_id
_entity_poly.type
_entity_poly.pdbx_seq_one_letter_code
_entity_poly.pdbx_strand_id
1 'polypeptide(L)'
;WEELARIEAEMAVVAGEIAPGEPLPAVMAALDADPAYRVVGAEAFRGWIQELADRAIADLDGAHFDIPEPLRRIECRIPPVESGIYYLAPAEDLSRPGTVWWTVRDPSAEIVTWTVPTTMFHEGVPGHHLQLGVTVLNPRLNRFQRLSSELHPGHCEGWGLYAERLMDELGHYRDPAHRLGMLAGGQRFRAARVILDIG
;
A
#
# COMPACT_ATOMS: atom_id res chain seq x y z
N TRP A 1 22.50 2.12 7.76
CA TRP A 1 22.35 1.54 9.12
C TRP A 1 21.48 2.40 10.03
N GLU A 2 21.67 3.72 10.11
CA GLU A 2 20.87 4.60 10.99
C GLU A 2 19.36 4.47 10.77
N GLU A 3 18.90 4.52 9.51
CA GLU A 3 17.46 4.43 9.21
C GLU A 3 16.85 3.07 9.59
N LEU A 4 17.59 1.98 9.38
CA LEU A 4 17.15 0.65 9.80
C LEU A 4 16.97 0.59 11.33
N ALA A 5 17.93 1.12 12.09
CA ALA A 5 17.85 1.16 13.55
C ALA A 5 16.67 2.03 14.03
N ARG A 6 16.41 3.16 13.35
CA ARG A 6 15.26 4.02 13.64
C ARG A 6 13.93 3.28 13.46
N ILE A 7 13.77 2.56 12.35
CA ILE A 7 12.57 1.77 12.05
C ILE A 7 12.41 0.63 13.07
N GLU A 8 13.50 -0.07 13.43
CA GLU A 8 13.45 -1.14 14.43
C GLU A 8 13.05 -0.63 15.82
N ALA A 9 13.52 0.56 16.22
CA ALA A 9 13.07 1.20 17.46
C ALA A 9 11.58 1.57 17.41
N GLU A 10 11.10 2.09 16.28
CA GLU A 10 9.69 2.41 16.08
C GLU A 10 8.81 1.16 16.14
N MET A 11 9.24 0.06 15.51
CA MET A 11 8.56 -1.23 15.58
C MET A 11 8.46 -1.76 17.02
N ALA A 12 9.52 -1.59 17.82
CA ALA A 12 9.51 -2.03 19.22
C ALA A 12 8.48 -1.25 20.06
N VAL A 13 8.34 0.06 19.81
CA VAL A 13 7.31 0.88 20.47
C VAL A 13 5.91 0.40 20.09
N VAL A 14 5.62 0.25 18.79
CA VAL A 14 4.30 -0.18 18.31
C VAL A 14 3.98 -1.61 18.78
N ALA A 15 4.96 -2.51 18.77
CA ALA A 15 4.76 -3.86 19.31
C ALA A 15 4.41 -3.84 20.81
N GLY A 16 5.01 -2.93 21.59
CA GLY A 16 4.68 -2.73 22.99
C GLY A 16 3.28 -2.14 23.23
N GLU A 17 2.72 -1.41 22.28
CA GLU A 17 1.32 -0.95 22.32
C GLU A 17 0.33 -2.11 22.10
N ILE A 18 0.70 -3.09 21.27
CA ILE A 18 -0.14 -4.27 20.96
C ILE A 18 -0.07 -5.31 22.07
N ALA A 19 1.14 -5.67 22.49
CA ALA A 19 1.39 -6.70 23.49
C ALA A 19 2.57 -6.29 24.39
N PRO A 20 2.30 -5.57 25.50
CA PRO A 20 3.34 -5.08 26.39
C PRO A 20 4.25 -6.19 26.93
N GLY A 21 5.57 -6.05 26.73
CA GLY A 21 6.59 -6.97 27.25
C GLY A 21 6.88 -8.20 26.37
N GLU A 22 6.10 -8.42 25.30
CA GLU A 22 6.35 -9.51 24.35
C GLU A 22 7.41 -9.12 23.32
N PRO A 23 8.28 -10.06 22.90
CA PRO A 23 9.24 -9.80 21.82
C PRO A 23 8.52 -9.67 20.48
N LEU A 24 9.00 -8.78 19.60
CA LEU A 24 8.40 -8.49 18.29
C LEU A 24 7.99 -9.74 17.47
N PRO A 25 8.80 -10.82 17.35
CA PRO A 25 8.37 -12.02 16.63
C PRO A 25 7.13 -12.70 17.23
N ALA A 26 6.96 -12.67 18.55
CA ALA A 26 5.78 -13.22 19.21
C ALA A 26 4.54 -12.36 18.92
N VAL A 27 4.70 -11.02 18.91
CA VAL A 27 3.62 -10.09 18.54
C VAL A 27 3.16 -10.34 17.10
N MET A 28 4.10 -10.44 16.15
CA MET A 28 3.76 -10.71 14.74
C MET A 28 3.07 -12.07 14.57
N ALA A 29 3.55 -13.11 15.24
CA ALA A 29 2.93 -14.43 15.19
C ALA A 29 1.50 -14.43 15.79
N ALA A 30 1.26 -13.64 16.83
CA ALA A 30 -0.07 -13.45 17.40
C ALA A 30 -1.00 -12.73 16.42
N LEU A 31 -0.55 -11.65 15.77
CA LEU A 31 -1.32 -10.93 14.74
C LEU A 31 -1.62 -11.82 13.53
N ASP A 32 -0.67 -12.66 13.12
CA ASP A 32 -0.92 -13.64 12.08
C ASP A 32 -2.03 -14.61 12.49
N ALA A 33 -2.05 -15.10 13.72
CA ALA A 33 -3.04 -16.06 14.20
C ALA A 33 -4.42 -15.45 14.56
N ASP A 34 -4.51 -14.13 14.72
CA ASP A 34 -5.71 -13.46 15.21
C ASP A 34 -6.84 -13.43 14.15
N PRO A 35 -8.04 -13.98 14.46
CA PRO A 35 -9.20 -13.92 13.57
C PRO A 35 -9.65 -12.50 13.18
N ALA A 36 -9.34 -11.47 14.00
CA ALA A 36 -9.68 -10.08 13.71
C ALA A 36 -8.94 -9.55 12.46
N TYR A 37 -7.77 -10.08 12.15
CA TYR A 37 -6.96 -9.70 10.98
C TYR A 37 -7.04 -10.74 9.88
N ARG A 38 -8.19 -11.40 9.72
CA ARG A 38 -8.38 -12.45 8.71
C ARG A 38 -9.64 -12.22 7.89
N VAL A 39 -9.50 -12.34 6.58
CA VAL A 39 -10.62 -12.36 5.64
C VAL A 39 -10.60 -13.68 4.88
N VAL A 40 -11.75 -14.35 4.83
CA VAL A 40 -11.86 -15.67 4.20
C VAL A 40 -12.34 -15.52 2.76
N GLY A 41 -11.51 -15.98 1.84
CA GLY A 41 -11.82 -16.08 0.42
C GLY A 41 -11.54 -14.81 -0.40
N ALA A 42 -11.17 -15.03 -1.67
CA ALA A 42 -10.69 -13.98 -2.57
C ALA A 42 -11.71 -12.86 -2.82
N GLU A 43 -12.99 -13.17 -2.95
CA GLU A 43 -14.02 -12.14 -3.22
C GLU A 43 -14.30 -11.27 -1.99
N ALA A 44 -14.34 -11.85 -0.80
CA ALA A 44 -14.47 -11.08 0.44
C ALA A 44 -13.25 -10.17 0.62
N PHE A 45 -12.06 -10.68 0.33
CA PHE A 45 -10.83 -9.91 0.38
C PHE A 45 -10.81 -8.79 -0.66
N ARG A 46 -11.22 -9.06 -1.91
CA ARG A 46 -11.38 -8.03 -2.96
C ARG A 46 -12.30 -6.90 -2.51
N GLY A 47 -13.44 -7.24 -1.92
CA GLY A 47 -14.37 -6.25 -1.35
C GLY A 47 -13.71 -5.42 -0.25
N TRP A 48 -13.00 -6.08 0.68
CA TRP A 48 -12.31 -5.41 1.78
C TRP A 48 -11.24 -4.41 1.29
N ILE A 49 -10.40 -4.78 0.31
CA ILE A 49 -9.40 -3.85 -0.25
C ILE A 49 -10.03 -2.75 -1.11
N GLN A 50 -11.17 -3.02 -1.75
CA GLN A 50 -11.92 -1.99 -2.48
C GLN A 50 -12.44 -0.93 -1.51
N GLU A 51 -13.07 -1.34 -0.40
CA GLU A 51 -13.54 -0.39 0.60
C GLU A 51 -12.41 0.43 1.22
N LEU A 52 -11.24 -0.18 1.42
CA LEU A 52 -10.07 0.54 1.92
C LEU A 52 -9.61 1.62 0.93
N ALA A 53 -9.59 1.30 -0.37
CA ALA A 53 -9.25 2.27 -1.41
C ALA A 53 -10.30 3.39 -1.53
N ASP A 54 -11.58 3.04 -1.50
CA ASP A 54 -12.69 4.01 -1.58
C ASP A 54 -12.69 4.97 -0.38
N ARG A 55 -12.45 4.45 0.84
CA ARG A 55 -12.29 5.28 2.04
C ARG A 55 -11.10 6.22 1.93
N ALA A 56 -9.94 5.72 1.46
CA ALA A 56 -8.77 6.56 1.27
C ALA A 56 -9.03 7.70 0.27
N ILE A 57 -9.73 7.44 -0.84
CA ILE A 57 -10.14 8.50 -1.78
C ILE A 57 -11.04 9.52 -1.09
N ALA A 58 -12.07 9.07 -0.37
CA ALA A 58 -13.03 9.95 0.28
C ALA A 58 -12.40 10.83 1.37
N ASP A 59 -11.47 10.28 2.15
CA ASP A 59 -10.80 10.99 3.25
C ASP A 59 -9.75 12.00 2.74
N LEU A 60 -9.15 11.72 1.57
CA LEU A 60 -8.04 12.51 1.03
C LEU A 60 -8.48 13.60 0.04
N ASP A 61 -9.56 13.37 -0.73
CA ASP A 61 -10.07 14.33 -1.73
C ASP A 61 -10.56 15.63 -1.07
N GLY A 62 -10.01 16.76 -1.50
CA GLY A 62 -10.32 18.09 -0.98
C GLY A 62 -9.72 18.41 0.39
N ALA A 63 -9.17 17.42 1.11
CA ALA A 63 -8.48 17.63 2.38
C ALA A 63 -6.95 17.69 2.22
N HIS A 64 -6.39 16.73 1.48
CA HIS A 64 -4.95 16.56 1.29
C HIS A 64 -4.54 16.58 -0.19
N PHE A 65 -5.44 16.15 -1.06
CA PHE A 65 -5.24 16.11 -2.51
C PHE A 65 -6.46 16.65 -3.24
N ASP A 66 -6.26 17.39 -4.34
CA ASP A 66 -7.31 17.65 -5.30
C ASP A 66 -7.39 16.44 -6.26
N ILE A 67 -8.21 15.44 -5.95
CA ILE A 67 -8.28 14.20 -6.73
C ILE A 67 -9.18 14.44 -7.95
N PRO A 68 -8.65 14.39 -9.20
CA PRO A 68 -9.47 14.54 -10.40
C PRO A 68 -10.59 13.50 -10.44
N GLU A 69 -11.77 13.89 -10.93
CA GLU A 69 -12.95 13.03 -10.96
C GLU A 69 -12.69 11.62 -11.55
N PRO A 70 -11.92 11.47 -12.66
CA PRO A 70 -11.63 10.13 -13.19
C PRO A 70 -10.77 9.25 -12.27
N LEU A 71 -10.00 9.85 -11.36
CA LEU A 71 -9.15 9.17 -10.37
C LEU A 71 -9.86 8.97 -9.02
N ARG A 72 -11.11 9.39 -8.89
CA ARG A 72 -11.94 9.01 -7.73
C ARG A 72 -12.47 7.58 -7.85
N ARG A 73 -12.25 6.94 -9.01
CA ARG A 73 -12.57 5.54 -9.25
C ARG A 73 -11.29 4.73 -9.41
N ILE A 74 -11.08 3.82 -8.48
CA ILE A 74 -10.07 2.78 -8.52
C ILE A 74 -10.76 1.43 -8.41
N GLU A 75 -10.27 0.41 -9.13
CA GLU A 75 -10.84 -0.94 -9.07
C GLU A 75 -9.82 -1.94 -8.52
N CYS A 76 -10.18 -2.61 -7.43
CA CYS A 76 -9.41 -3.70 -6.87
C CYS A 76 -9.84 -5.04 -7.49
N ARG A 77 -8.85 -5.82 -7.94
CA ARG A 77 -9.07 -7.06 -8.69
C ARG A 77 -8.13 -8.17 -8.22
N ILE A 78 -8.58 -9.41 -8.40
CA ILE A 78 -7.77 -10.61 -8.17
C ILE A 78 -7.37 -11.16 -9.55
N PRO A 79 -6.08 -11.31 -9.86
CA PRO A 79 -5.64 -11.85 -11.14
C PRO A 79 -5.95 -13.35 -11.23
N PRO A 80 -6.20 -13.88 -12.45
CA PRO A 80 -6.45 -15.30 -12.65
C PRO A 80 -5.20 -16.17 -12.45
N VAL A 81 -4.01 -15.55 -12.43
CA VAL A 81 -2.71 -16.20 -12.26
C VAL A 81 -1.87 -15.42 -11.26
N GLU A 82 -0.96 -16.12 -10.58
CA GLU A 82 -0.03 -15.50 -9.65
C GLU A 82 0.87 -14.49 -10.36
N SER A 83 0.81 -13.24 -9.90
CA SER A 83 1.48 -12.09 -10.52
C SER A 83 1.95 -11.05 -9.49
N GLY A 84 1.89 -11.37 -8.20
CA GLY A 84 2.21 -10.44 -7.12
C GLY A 84 1.08 -9.44 -6.85
N ILE A 85 1.47 -8.26 -6.37
CA ILE A 85 0.58 -7.12 -6.16
C ILE A 85 1.14 -5.99 -7.04
N TYR A 86 0.28 -5.35 -7.83
CA TYR A 86 0.69 -4.29 -8.74
C TYR A 86 -0.46 -3.37 -9.08
N TYR A 87 -0.11 -2.15 -9.47
CA TYR A 87 -1.04 -1.17 -10.01
C TYR A 87 -0.92 -1.03 -11.53
N LEU A 88 -2.05 -0.77 -12.19
CA LEU A 88 -2.11 -0.32 -13.57
C LEU A 88 -2.82 1.03 -13.65
N ALA A 89 -2.14 2.01 -14.26
CA ALA A 89 -2.68 3.33 -14.53
C ALA A 89 -3.97 3.26 -15.40
N PRO A 90 -4.86 4.28 -15.29
CA PRO A 90 -6.01 4.39 -16.16
C PRO A 90 -5.58 4.45 -17.64
N ALA A 91 -6.47 4.01 -18.53
CA ALA A 91 -6.25 4.22 -19.96
C ALA A 91 -6.21 5.72 -20.28
N GLU A 92 -5.42 6.13 -21.27
CA GLU A 92 -5.33 7.55 -21.68
C GLU A 92 -6.69 8.16 -22.07
N ASP A 93 -7.59 7.32 -22.61
CA ASP A 93 -8.95 7.68 -23.02
C ASP A 93 -9.99 7.43 -21.92
N LEU A 94 -9.56 7.05 -20.72
CA LEU A 94 -10.40 6.73 -19.55
C LEU A 94 -11.38 5.57 -19.77
N SER A 95 -11.22 4.77 -20.83
CA SER A 95 -12.03 3.55 -21.07
C SER A 95 -11.84 2.49 -19.98
N ARG A 96 -10.72 2.54 -19.25
CA ARG A 96 -10.41 1.72 -18.08
C ARG A 96 -9.93 2.62 -16.93
N PRO A 97 -10.51 2.49 -15.72
CA PRO A 97 -10.00 3.20 -14.55
C PRO A 97 -8.64 2.63 -14.10
N GLY A 98 -8.01 3.30 -13.14
CA GLY A 98 -6.85 2.71 -12.47
C GLY A 98 -7.25 1.42 -11.74
N THR A 99 -6.38 0.41 -11.78
CA THR A 99 -6.66 -0.90 -11.17
C THR A 99 -5.53 -1.36 -10.27
N VAL A 100 -5.86 -1.83 -9.07
CA VAL A 100 -4.94 -2.57 -8.19
C VAL A 100 -5.25 -4.05 -8.35
N TRP A 101 -4.21 -4.84 -8.61
CA TRP A 101 -4.30 -6.28 -8.75
C TRP A 101 -3.57 -6.93 -7.58
N TRP A 102 -4.26 -7.81 -6.88
CA TRP A 102 -3.73 -8.48 -5.70
C TRP A 102 -3.86 -9.99 -5.84
N THR A 103 -2.73 -10.70 -5.95
CA THR A 103 -2.74 -12.16 -6.06
C THR A 103 -3.21 -12.81 -4.76
N VAL A 104 -4.23 -13.66 -4.86
CA VAL A 104 -4.64 -14.60 -3.81
C VAL A 104 -4.40 -16.01 -4.33
N ARG A 105 -3.43 -16.72 -3.73
CA ARG A 105 -2.99 -18.05 -4.21
C ARG A 105 -4.06 -19.11 -4.12
N ASP A 106 -4.75 -19.16 -2.98
CA ASP A 106 -5.88 -20.04 -2.75
C ASP A 106 -7.14 -19.17 -2.58
N PRO A 107 -8.06 -19.18 -3.54
CA PRO A 107 -9.28 -18.36 -3.48
C PRO A 107 -10.20 -18.65 -2.30
N SER A 108 -9.99 -19.76 -1.58
CA SER A 108 -10.75 -20.16 -0.39
C SER A 108 -9.99 -19.94 0.93
N ALA A 109 -8.72 -19.54 0.87
CA ALA A 109 -7.89 -19.39 2.05
C ALA A 109 -8.29 -18.20 2.92
N GLU A 110 -7.84 -18.28 4.17
CA GLU A 110 -7.80 -17.14 5.08
C GLU A 110 -6.62 -16.25 4.73
N ILE A 111 -6.90 -14.97 4.49
CA ILE A 111 -5.92 -13.96 4.10
C ILE A 111 -5.69 -13.06 5.30
N VAL A 112 -4.42 -12.95 5.71
CA VAL A 112 -4.00 -12.08 6.80
C VAL A 112 -4.02 -10.62 6.34
N THR A 113 -4.70 -9.74 7.08
CA THR A 113 -4.99 -8.36 6.67
C THR A 113 -4.23 -7.30 7.45
N TRP A 114 -3.54 -7.62 8.55
CA TRP A 114 -2.85 -6.59 9.35
C TRP A 114 -1.74 -5.87 8.56
N THR A 115 -1.12 -6.53 7.58
CA THR A 115 -0.10 -5.93 6.69
C THR A 115 -0.69 -5.30 5.42
N VAL A 116 -1.95 -5.57 5.09
CA VAL A 116 -2.53 -5.23 3.77
C VAL A 116 -2.64 -3.72 3.53
N PRO A 117 -3.00 -2.87 4.53
CA PRO A 117 -3.15 -1.44 4.29
C PRO A 117 -1.90 -0.74 3.76
N THR A 118 -0.70 -1.14 4.17
CA THR A 118 0.54 -0.53 3.66
C THR A 118 0.70 -0.73 2.16
N THR A 119 0.47 -1.95 1.68
CA THR A 119 0.59 -2.23 0.25
C THR A 119 -0.56 -1.60 -0.52
N MET A 120 -1.77 -1.55 0.05
CA MET A 120 -2.89 -0.85 -0.59
C MET A 120 -2.62 0.65 -0.76
N PHE A 121 -2.01 1.31 0.23
CA PHE A 121 -1.66 2.73 0.11
C PHE A 121 -0.46 2.97 -0.81
N HIS A 122 0.46 2.00 -0.93
CA HIS A 122 1.57 2.03 -1.87
C HIS A 122 1.10 1.90 -3.33
N GLU A 123 0.35 0.84 -3.64
CA GLU A 123 -0.09 0.51 -5.00
C GLU A 123 -1.33 1.32 -5.41
N GLY A 124 -2.20 1.62 -4.45
CA GLY A 124 -3.42 2.37 -4.66
C GLY A 124 -3.27 3.85 -4.29
N VAL A 125 -4.06 4.27 -3.31
CA VAL A 125 -4.25 5.67 -2.94
C VAL A 125 -3.66 5.91 -1.55
N PRO A 126 -2.79 6.90 -1.35
CA PRO A 126 -2.38 7.95 -2.28
C PRO A 126 -1.16 7.62 -3.15
N GLY A 127 -0.68 6.37 -3.16
CA GLY A 127 0.51 5.93 -3.89
C GLY A 127 0.40 5.95 -5.41
N HIS A 128 0.67 4.83 -6.06
CA HIS A 128 0.77 4.78 -7.53
C HIS A 128 -0.51 5.23 -8.25
N HIS A 129 -1.69 5.04 -7.65
CA HIS A 129 -2.93 5.49 -8.27
C HIS A 129 -2.97 7.00 -8.49
N LEU A 130 -2.63 7.79 -7.47
CA LEU A 130 -2.61 9.24 -7.62
C LEU A 130 -1.44 9.66 -8.49
N GLN A 131 -0.23 9.18 -8.21
CA GLN A 131 0.97 9.60 -8.95
C GLN A 131 0.87 9.34 -10.45
N LEU A 132 0.61 8.09 -10.84
CA LEU A 132 0.59 7.71 -12.24
C LEU A 132 -0.70 8.18 -12.91
N GLY A 133 -1.83 8.14 -12.19
CA GLY A 133 -3.10 8.67 -12.67
C GLY A 133 -3.01 10.15 -13.06
N VAL A 134 -2.49 11.03 -12.19
CA VAL A 134 -2.37 12.45 -12.52
C VAL A 134 -1.37 12.69 -13.64
N THR A 135 -0.33 11.86 -13.74
CA THR A 135 0.67 11.93 -14.81
C THR A 135 0.06 11.58 -16.16
N VAL A 136 -0.74 10.50 -16.24
CA VAL A 136 -1.46 10.08 -17.44
C VAL A 136 -2.48 11.13 -17.91
N LEU A 137 -3.13 11.83 -16.97
CA LEU A 137 -4.14 12.83 -17.28
C LEU A 137 -3.59 14.24 -17.53
N ASN A 138 -2.27 14.45 -17.39
CA ASN A 138 -1.70 15.79 -17.50
C ASN A 138 -1.57 16.24 -18.97
N PRO A 139 -2.36 17.24 -19.43
CA PRO A 139 -2.35 17.65 -20.84
C PRO A 139 -1.11 18.45 -21.24
N ARG A 140 -0.29 18.88 -20.27
CA ARG A 140 0.95 19.64 -20.51
C ARG A 140 2.12 18.73 -20.86
N LEU A 141 1.99 17.43 -20.60
CA LEU A 141 3.02 16.43 -20.89
C LEU A 141 2.79 15.82 -22.26
N ASN A 142 3.87 15.57 -22.98
CA ASN A 142 3.79 14.77 -24.20
C ASN A 142 3.49 13.30 -23.86
N ARG A 143 3.04 12.52 -24.84
CA ARG A 143 2.63 11.13 -24.62
C ARG A 143 3.73 10.26 -24.01
N PHE A 144 4.98 10.46 -24.39
CA PHE A 144 6.10 9.72 -23.80
C PHE A 144 6.18 9.99 -22.29
N GLN A 145 6.21 11.26 -21.87
CA GLN A 145 6.28 11.64 -20.46
C GLN A 145 5.10 11.08 -19.64
N ARG A 146 3.90 11.02 -20.22
CA ARG A 146 2.71 10.47 -19.55
C ARG A 146 2.77 8.96 -19.33
N LEU A 147 3.40 8.23 -20.24
CA LEU A 147 3.39 6.77 -20.25
C LEU A 147 4.70 6.14 -19.77
N SER A 148 5.77 6.91 -19.63
CA SER A 148 7.10 6.43 -19.22
C SER A 148 7.46 6.75 -17.77
N SER A 149 6.52 7.24 -16.97
CA SER A 149 6.77 7.61 -15.57
C SER A 149 7.39 6.46 -14.78
N GLU A 150 6.87 5.23 -14.94
CA GLU A 150 7.37 3.99 -14.32
C GLU A 150 8.83 3.65 -14.66
N LEU A 151 9.39 4.23 -15.73
CA LEU A 151 10.82 4.06 -16.07
C LEU A 151 11.77 4.80 -15.11
N HIS A 152 11.24 5.59 -14.16
CA HIS A 152 11.99 6.34 -13.17
C HIS A 152 11.76 5.72 -11.78
N PRO A 153 12.36 4.55 -11.47
CA PRO A 153 12.00 3.76 -10.30
C PRO A 153 12.19 4.51 -8.98
N GLY A 154 13.23 5.33 -8.85
CA GLY A 154 13.42 6.14 -7.63
C GLY A 154 12.30 7.15 -7.39
N HIS A 155 11.69 7.70 -8.45
CA HIS A 155 10.55 8.60 -8.35
C HIS A 155 9.24 7.84 -8.11
N CYS A 156 9.01 6.74 -8.82
CA CYS A 156 7.79 5.93 -8.67
C CYS A 156 7.75 5.20 -7.32
N GLU A 157 8.74 4.36 -7.04
CA GLU A 157 8.80 3.60 -5.79
C GLU A 157 9.02 4.50 -4.57
N GLY A 158 9.77 5.60 -4.75
CA GLY A 158 9.95 6.61 -3.71
C GLY A 158 8.63 7.28 -3.32
N TRP A 159 7.75 7.55 -4.28
CA TRP A 159 6.40 8.06 -3.99
C TRP A 159 5.53 7.03 -3.27
N GLY A 160 5.54 5.76 -3.71
CA GLY A 160 4.80 4.70 -3.02
C GLY A 160 5.24 4.57 -1.55
N LEU A 161 6.55 4.62 -1.29
CA LEU A 161 7.10 4.62 0.07
C LEU A 161 6.73 5.85 0.89
N TYR A 162 6.73 7.02 0.25
CA TYR A 162 6.27 8.26 0.87
C TYR A 162 4.78 8.16 1.24
N ALA A 163 3.94 7.62 0.34
CA ALA A 163 2.51 7.43 0.57
C ALA A 163 2.23 6.51 1.77
N GLU A 164 2.98 5.42 1.93
CA GLU A 164 2.90 4.55 3.12
C GLU A 164 3.10 5.36 4.42
N ARG A 165 4.12 6.22 4.47
CA ARG A 165 4.39 7.06 5.65
C ARG A 165 3.40 8.20 5.83
N LEU A 166 3.00 8.86 4.74
CA LEU A 166 2.00 9.91 4.77
C LEU A 166 0.69 9.42 5.40
N MET A 167 0.26 8.21 5.06
CA MET A 167 -0.97 7.65 5.64
C MET A 167 -0.87 7.39 7.15
N ASP A 168 0.33 7.15 7.69
CA ASP A 168 0.57 7.12 9.15
C ASP A 168 0.41 8.52 9.76
N GLU A 169 1.06 9.53 9.16
CA GLU A 169 1.03 10.93 9.62
C GLU A 169 -0.38 11.52 9.58
N LEU A 170 -1.21 11.08 8.62
CA LEU A 170 -2.60 11.45 8.48
C LEU A 170 -3.55 10.63 9.38
N GLY A 171 -3.03 9.64 10.11
CA GLY A 171 -3.80 8.87 11.09
C GLY A 171 -4.69 7.79 10.49
N HIS A 172 -4.31 7.23 9.33
CA HIS A 172 -5.01 6.09 8.73
C HIS A 172 -4.59 4.73 9.32
N TYR A 173 -3.44 4.66 9.99
CA TYR A 173 -3.06 3.49 10.82
C TYR A 173 -3.49 3.66 12.27
N ARG A 174 -4.79 3.82 12.50
CA ARG A 174 -5.34 3.93 13.87
C ARG A 174 -5.16 2.65 14.67
N ASP A 175 -5.17 1.53 13.98
CA ASP A 175 -4.84 0.23 14.54
C ASP A 175 -3.32 0.06 14.56
N PRO A 176 -2.70 -0.11 15.75
CA PRO A 176 -1.27 -0.35 15.87
C PRO A 176 -0.79 -1.56 15.07
N ALA A 177 -1.62 -2.58 14.85
CA ALA A 177 -1.28 -3.72 14.02
C ALA A 177 -1.01 -3.29 12.57
N HIS A 178 -1.86 -2.42 12.00
CA HIS A 178 -1.64 -1.90 10.65
C HIS A 178 -0.40 -1.03 10.55
N ARG A 179 -0.11 -0.23 11.57
CA ARG A 179 1.13 0.55 11.64
C ARG A 179 2.35 -0.35 11.71
N LEU A 180 2.30 -1.41 12.53
CA LEU A 180 3.36 -2.41 12.59
C LEU A 180 3.55 -3.10 11.23
N GLY A 181 2.46 -3.36 10.52
CA GLY A 181 2.48 -3.92 9.16
C GLY A 181 3.25 -3.06 8.17
N MET A 182 3.01 -1.75 8.19
CA MET A 182 3.76 -0.77 7.39
C MET A 182 5.26 -0.76 7.72
N LEU A 183 5.60 -0.76 9.00
CA LEU A 183 6.99 -0.73 9.45
C LEU A 183 7.74 -2.03 9.09
N ALA A 184 7.12 -3.19 9.37
CA ALA A 184 7.72 -4.50 9.20
C ALA A 184 7.82 -4.90 7.72
N GLY A 185 6.70 -4.79 6.98
CA GLY A 185 6.58 -5.26 5.61
C GLY A 185 7.10 -4.28 4.56
N GLY A 186 6.96 -2.97 4.82
CA GLY A 186 7.34 -1.93 3.88
C GLY A 186 8.72 -1.32 4.19
N GLN A 187 8.79 -0.58 5.29
CA GLN A 187 9.91 0.32 5.58
C GLN A 187 11.20 -0.43 5.93
N ARG A 188 11.14 -1.38 6.87
CA ARG A 188 12.33 -2.12 7.34
C ARG A 188 12.98 -2.90 6.19
N PHE A 189 12.16 -3.62 5.41
CA PHE A 189 12.64 -4.41 4.28
C PHE A 189 13.36 -3.53 3.25
N ARG A 190 12.80 -2.38 2.88
CA ARG A 190 13.40 -1.47 1.89
C ARG A 190 14.62 -0.72 2.42
N ALA A 191 14.67 -0.38 3.71
CA ALA A 191 15.87 0.15 4.35
C ALA A 191 17.03 -0.87 4.36
N ALA A 192 16.72 -2.16 4.58
CA ALA A 192 17.70 -3.23 4.51
C ALA A 192 18.25 -3.42 3.08
N ARG A 193 17.42 -3.27 2.04
CA ARG A 193 17.88 -3.35 0.63
C ARG A 193 18.96 -2.32 0.30
N VAL A 194 18.84 -1.08 0.78
CA VAL A 194 19.88 -0.06 0.56
C VAL A 194 21.24 -0.49 1.15
N ILE A 195 21.22 -1.11 2.32
CA ILE A 195 22.44 -1.61 2.98
C ILE A 195 23.03 -2.78 2.18
N LEU A 196 22.20 -3.74 1.77
CA LEU A 196 22.63 -4.93 1.03
C LEU A 196 23.11 -4.63 -0.39
N ASP A 197 22.49 -3.67 -1.08
CA ASP A 197 22.81 -3.36 -2.47
C ASP A 197 24.08 -2.51 -2.60
N ILE A 198 24.42 -1.71 -1.58
CA ILE A 198 25.58 -0.80 -1.60
C ILE A 198 26.78 -1.35 -0.80
N GLY A 199 26.52 -2.08 0.29
CA GLY A 199 27.53 -2.54 1.25
C GLY A 199 28.25 -3.81 0.84
#